data_AF-A0A955QQ14-F1
#
_entry.id   AF-A0A955QQ14-F1
#
_cell.length_a   1.000
_cell.length_b   1.000
_cell.length_c   1.000
_cell.angle_alpha   90.00
_cell.angle_beta   90.00
_cell.angle_gamma   90.00
#
_symmetry.space_group_name_H-M   'P 1'
#
loop_
_entity.id
_entity.type
_entity.pdbx_description
1 polymer ?
#
loop_
_entity_poly.entity_id
_entity_poly.type
_entity_poly.pdbx_seq_one_letter_code
_entity_poly.pdbx_strand_id
1 'polypeptide(L)'
;MLLKRITAQDLYNYTKCLHRVYLDSNGDPAEKSEVSSFVKLLWEVGLQTERDYISSLGDQAVVDLQTLPVEPAFQETLLAMEQGAPLIYQGCLMHGQFVGRPDL
;
A
#
# COMPACT_ATOMS: atom_id res chain seq x y z
N MET A 1 3.77 -7.78 -23.04
CA MET A 1 2.69 -7.97 -22.06
C MET A 1 3.10 -7.23 -20.80
N LEU A 2 2.32 -6.26 -20.32
CA LEU A 2 2.53 -5.70 -18.99
C LEU A 2 2.27 -6.84 -17.99
N LEU A 3 3.29 -7.25 -17.24
CA LEU A 3 3.09 -8.14 -16.09
C LEU A 3 2.18 -7.41 -15.10
N LYS A 4 0.99 -7.97 -14.83
CA LYS A 4 0.12 -7.46 -13.77
C LYS A 4 0.81 -7.70 -12.43
N ARG A 5 0.91 -6.65 -11.63
CA ARG A 5 1.45 -6.72 -10.27
C ARG A 5 0.44 -7.44 -9.38
N ILE A 6 0.94 -8.24 -8.45
CA ILE A 6 0.16 -8.97 -7.44
C ILE A 6 0.53 -8.41 -6.08
N THR A 7 -0.47 -7.98 -5.33
CA THR A 7 -0.33 -7.39 -4.00
C THR A 7 -0.83 -8.33 -2.90
N ALA A 8 -0.47 -8.06 -1.65
CA ALA A 8 -1.04 -8.74 -0.50
C ALA A 8 -2.58 -8.59 -0.44
N GLN A 9 -3.10 -7.44 -0.88
CA GLN A 9 -4.54 -7.21 -0.96
C GLN A 9 -5.22 -8.13 -1.98
N ASP A 10 -4.56 -8.44 -3.11
CA ASP A 10 -5.09 -9.39 -4.08
C ASP A 10 -5.22 -10.79 -3.48
N LEU A 11 -4.20 -11.23 -2.72
CA LEU A 11 -4.25 -12.50 -2.01
C LEU A 11 -5.35 -12.51 -0.94
N TYR A 12 -5.45 -11.45 -0.13
CA TYR A 12 -6.52 -11.32 0.85
C TYR A 12 -7.90 -11.39 0.19
N ASN A 13 -8.11 -10.64 -0.90
CA ASN A 13 -9.36 -10.65 -1.65
C ASN A 13 -9.66 -12.03 -2.24
N TYR A 14 -8.64 -12.74 -2.74
CA TYR A 14 -8.78 -14.10 -3.25
C TYR A 14 -9.32 -15.07 -2.20
N THR A 15 -8.85 -14.96 -0.94
CA THR A 15 -9.37 -15.79 0.16
C THR A 15 -10.82 -15.52 0.51
N LYS A 16 -11.34 -14.31 0.22
CA LYS A 16 -12.72 -13.92 0.48
C LYS A 16 -13.64 -14.29 -0.68
N CYS A 17 -13.21 -14.02 -1.91
CA CYS A 17 -13.97 -14.30 -3.11
C CYS A 17 -13.03 -14.37 -4.33
N LEU A 18 -12.92 -15.56 -4.91
CA LEU A 18 -12.15 -15.82 -6.13
C LEU A 18 -12.55 -14.89 -7.27
N HIS A 19 -13.87 -14.69 -7.44
CA HIS A 19 -14.42 -13.90 -8.52
C HIS A 19 -14.13 -12.40 -8.36
N ARG A 20 -13.96 -11.91 -7.12
CA ARG A 20 -13.62 -10.51 -6.84
C ARG A 20 -12.29 -10.12 -7.49
N VAL A 21 -11.26 -10.95 -7.35
CA VAL A 21 -9.93 -10.66 -7.94
C VAL A 21 -10.01 -10.59 -9.46
N TYR A 22 -10.82 -11.45 -10.09
CA TYR A 22 -11.07 -11.38 -11.53
C TYR A 22 -11.76 -10.07 -11.93
N LEU A 23 -12.83 -9.68 -11.24
CA LEU A 23 -13.58 -8.46 -11.51
C LEU A 23 -12.75 -7.20 -11.24
N ASP A 24 -11.93 -7.20 -10.19
CA ASP A 24 -11.00 -6.10 -9.91
C ASP A 24 -9.99 -5.89 -11.04
N SER A 25 -9.63 -6.97 -11.74
CA SER A 25 -8.66 -6.96 -12.83
C SER A 25 -9.25 -6.75 -14.23
N ASN A 26 -10.49 -7.17 -14.48
CA ASN A 26 -11.07 -7.28 -15.83
C ASN A 26 -12.51 -6.76 -15.93
N GLY A 27 -13.18 -6.50 -14.81
CA GLY A 27 -14.55 -5.98 -14.80
C GLY A 27 -14.60 -4.50 -15.19
N ASP A 28 -15.79 -4.05 -15.61
CA ASP A 28 -16.02 -2.64 -15.90
C ASP A 28 -16.04 -1.83 -14.59
N PRO A 29 -15.17 -0.82 -14.41
CA PRO A 29 -15.19 0.06 -13.24
C PRO A 29 -16.55 0.74 -13.02
N ALA A 30 -17.33 0.99 -14.07
CA ALA A 30 -18.65 1.61 -13.98
C ALA A 30 -19.71 0.72 -13.30
N GLU A 31 -19.49 -0.61 -13.30
CA GLU A 31 -20.38 -1.58 -12.63
C GLU A 31 -20.02 -1.78 -11.15
N LYS A 32 -18.90 -1.21 -10.67
CA LYS A 32 -18.52 -1.33 -9.26
C LYS A 32 -19.50 -0.55 -8.38
N SER A 33 -20.07 -1.25 -7.39
CA SER A 33 -20.92 -0.61 -6.38
C SER A 33 -20.14 0.45 -5.61
N GLU A 34 -20.84 1.52 -5.24
CA GLU A 34 -20.24 2.56 -4.41
C GLU A 34 -19.75 1.99 -3.07
N VAL A 35 -18.58 2.44 -2.64
CA VAL A 35 -18.05 2.11 -1.32
C VAL A 35 -18.92 2.78 -0.26
N SER A 36 -19.44 1.97 0.68
CA SER A 36 -20.22 2.44 1.83
C SER A 36 -19.49 3.57 2.57
N SER A 37 -20.25 4.59 2.99
CA SER A 37 -19.74 5.69 3.81
C SER A 37 -19.06 5.22 5.10
N PHE A 38 -19.52 4.10 5.67
CA PHE A 38 -18.90 3.49 6.85
C PHE A 38 -17.49 2.97 6.55
N VAL A 39 -17.28 2.35 5.38
CA VAL A 39 -15.95 1.86 4.97
C VAL A 39 -15.00 3.04 4.70
N LYS A 40 -15.49 4.12 4.11
CA LYS A 40 -14.72 5.36 3.91
C LYS A 40 -14.27 5.95 5.25
N LEU A 41 -15.18 6.01 6.24
CA LEU A 41 -14.86 6.46 7.59
C LEU A 41 -13.78 5.59 8.25
N LEU A 42 -13.84 4.26 8.09
CA LEU A 42 -12.82 3.36 8.62
C LEU A 42 -11.43 3.65 8.04
N TRP A 43 -11.34 3.97 6.73
CA TRP A 43 -10.08 4.36 6.10
C TRP A 43 -9.55 5.70 6.64
N GLU A 44 -10.42 6.69 6.79
CA GLU A 44 -10.05 8.01 7.33
C GLU A 44 -9.49 7.89 8.76
N VAL A 45 -10.16 7.11 9.62
CA VAL A 45 -9.71 6.86 10.99
C VAL A 45 -8.38 6.11 11.03
N GLY A 46 -8.19 5.13 10.14
CA GLY A 46 -6.92 4.41 10.01
C GLY A 46 -5.76 5.34 9.64
N LEU A 47 -5.94 6.14 8.59
CA LEU A 47 -4.94 7.11 8.12
C LEU A 47 -4.62 8.18 9.18
N GLN A 48 -5.61 8.63 9.94
CA GLN A 48 -5.39 9.57 11.03
C GLN A 48 -4.53 8.95 12.14
N THR A 49 -4.84 7.71 12.52
CA THR A 49 -4.10 6.99 13.58
C THR A 49 -2.62 6.80 13.20
N GLU A 50 -2.33 6.47 11.95
CA GLU A 50 -0.96 6.34 11.45
C GLU A 50 -0.19 7.66 11.50
N ARG A 51 -0.81 8.76 11.05
CA ARG A 51 -0.20 10.10 11.08
C ARG A 51 0.07 10.58 12.50
N ASP A 52 -0.88 10.35 13.39
CA ASP A 52 -0.73 10.70 14.82
C ASP A 52 0.40 9.89 15.45
N TYR A 53 0.52 8.61 15.10
CA TYR A 53 1.63 7.75 15.53
C TYR A 53 2.99 8.25 15.02
N ILE A 54 3.12 8.56 13.72
CA ILE A 54 4.36 9.13 13.16
C ILE A 54 4.72 10.44 13.86
N SER A 55 3.73 11.30 14.10
CA SER A 55 3.93 12.57 14.80
C SER A 55 4.37 12.37 16.26
N SER A 56 3.99 11.24 16.88
CA SER A 56 4.38 10.90 18.26
C SER A 56 5.82 10.39 18.38
N LEU A 57 6.47 10.02 17.28
CA LEU A 57 7.86 9.52 17.27
C LEU A 57 8.92 10.62 17.45
N GLY A 58 8.51 11.89 17.57
CA GLY A 58 9.40 13.00 17.89
C GLY A 58 10.40 13.33 16.78
N ASP A 59 11.67 13.56 17.12
CA ASP A 59 12.75 13.96 16.19
C ASP A 59 13.34 12.80 15.37
N GLN A 60 12.74 11.60 15.41
CA GLN A 60 13.26 10.46 14.67
C GLN A 60 13.15 10.72 13.17
N ALA A 61 14.26 10.57 12.44
CA ALA A 61 14.28 10.78 11.00
C ALA A 61 13.41 9.74 10.29
N VAL A 62 12.27 10.17 9.75
CA VAL A 62 11.34 9.31 8.99
C VAL A 62 11.55 9.54 7.51
N VAL A 63 11.79 8.46 6.77
CA VAL A 63 11.77 8.48 5.30
C VAL A 63 10.34 8.20 4.84
N ASP A 64 9.62 9.24 4.40
CA ASP A 64 8.25 9.14 3.90
C ASP A 64 8.21 8.88 2.38
N LEU A 65 7.72 7.70 1.99
CA LEU A 65 7.63 7.27 0.60
C LEU A 65 6.16 7.12 0.11
N GLN A 66 5.19 7.64 0.86
CA GLN A 66 3.75 7.46 0.58
C GLN A 66 3.35 7.99 -0.80
N THR A 67 3.94 9.12 -1.21
CA THR A 67 3.56 9.81 -2.45
C THR A 67 4.24 9.23 -3.69
N LEU A 68 5.25 8.39 -3.53
CA LEU A 68 6.03 7.86 -4.64
C LEU A 68 5.28 6.72 -5.36
N PRO A 69 5.34 6.63 -6.70
CA PRO A 69 4.89 5.45 -7.43
C PRO A 69 5.68 4.20 -7.04
N VAL A 70 5.16 3.01 -7.35
CA VAL A 70 5.71 1.70 -6.94
C VAL A 70 7.21 1.54 -7.26
N GLU A 71 7.63 1.72 -8.51
CA GLU A 71 9.04 1.53 -8.88
C GLU A 71 10.00 2.52 -8.21
N PRO A 72 9.74 3.86 -8.24
CA PRO A 72 10.54 4.82 -7.47
C PRO A 72 10.56 4.50 -5.98
N ALA A 73 9.40 4.18 -5.38
CA ALA A 73 9.32 3.85 -3.96
C ALA A 73 10.17 2.63 -3.61
N PHE A 74 10.23 1.62 -4.47
CA PHE A 74 11.08 0.46 -4.26
C PHE A 74 12.57 0.83 -4.24
N GLN A 75 13.02 1.65 -5.19
CA GLN A 75 14.42 2.10 -5.22
C GLN A 75 14.77 2.94 -3.98
N GLU A 76 13.92 3.87 -3.60
CA GLU A 76 14.13 4.70 -2.40
C GLU A 76 14.07 3.87 -1.11
N THR A 77 13.23 2.83 -1.07
CA THR A 77 13.18 1.90 0.08
C THR A 77 14.52 1.18 0.23
N LEU A 78 15.09 0.65 -0.87
CA LEU A 78 16.39 -0.02 -0.82
C LEU A 78 17.51 0.94 -0.39
N LEU A 79 17.53 2.16 -0.94
CA LEU A 79 18.48 3.19 -0.56
C LEU A 79 18.39 3.51 0.95
N ALA A 80 17.19 3.71 1.45
CA ALA A 80 16.96 4.02 2.87
C ALA A 80 17.37 2.84 3.78
N MET A 81 17.13 1.59 3.36
CA MET A 81 17.61 0.40 4.07
C MET A 81 19.14 0.32 4.09
N GLU A 82 19.80 0.57 2.95
CA GLU A 82 21.28 0.58 2.85
C GLU A 82 21.91 1.68 3.70
N GLN A 83 21.25 2.84 3.81
CA GLN A 83 21.67 3.96 4.65
C GLN A 83 21.38 3.74 6.15
N GLY A 84 20.70 2.65 6.51
CA GLY A 84 20.33 2.37 7.90
C GLY A 84 19.29 3.34 8.45
N ALA A 85 18.35 3.81 7.61
CA ALA A 85 17.27 4.67 8.04
C ALA A 85 16.51 4.04 9.22
N PRO A 86 16.26 4.78 10.31
CA PRO A 86 15.67 4.22 11.52
C PRO A 86 14.17 3.94 11.34
N LEU A 87 13.50 4.61 10.40
CA LEU A 87 12.10 4.36 10.03
C LEU A 87 11.86 4.72 8.56
N ILE A 88 11.17 3.83 7.85
CA ILE A 88 10.71 4.03 6.47
C ILE A 88 9.20 3.89 6.48
N TYR A 89 8.48 4.98 6.25
CA TYR A 89 7.03 5.00 6.19
C TYR A 89 6.53 4.74 4.77
N GLN A 90 5.54 3.86 4.62
CA GLN A 90 4.93 3.50 3.34
C GLN A 90 5.97 3.03 2.31
N GLY A 91 6.96 2.25 2.78
CA GLY A 91 7.98 1.64 1.94
C GLY A 91 7.38 0.72 0.86
N CYS A 92 8.20 0.32 -0.11
CA CYS A 92 7.77 -0.60 -1.16
C CYS A 92 8.80 -1.71 -1.36
N LEU A 93 8.32 -2.94 -1.43
CA LEU A 93 9.12 -4.14 -1.69
C LEU A 93 8.60 -4.84 -2.94
N MET A 94 9.51 -5.23 -3.83
CA MET A 94 9.17 -5.89 -5.08
C MET A 94 9.99 -7.16 -5.28
N HIS A 95 9.33 -8.22 -5.74
CA HIS A 95 10.00 -9.44 -6.20
C HIS A 95 9.28 -10.01 -7.43
N GLY A 96 9.86 -9.80 -8.61
CA GLY A 96 9.20 -10.13 -9.87
C GLY A 96 7.89 -9.37 -10.03
N GLN A 97 6.76 -10.08 -10.06
CA GLN A 97 5.42 -9.49 -10.14
C GLN A 97 4.80 -9.15 -8.78
N PHE A 98 5.40 -9.60 -7.68
CA PHE A 98 4.87 -9.39 -6.34
C PHE A 98 5.28 -8.03 -5.80
N VAL A 99 4.32 -7.28 -5.28
CA VAL A 99 4.52 -5.95 -4.72
C VAL A 99 3.85 -5.85 -3.36
N GLY A 100 4.62 -5.43 -2.36
CA GLY A 100 4.14 -5.10 -1.02
C GLY A 100 4.40 -3.64 -0.69
N ARG A 101 3.45 -3.00 -0.02
CA ARG A 101 3.67 -1.74 0.68
C ARG A 101 3.43 -1.96 2.17
N PRO A 102 4.48 -2.15 2.97
CA PRO A 102 4.36 -2.06 4.41
C PRO A 102 3.91 -0.65 4.81
N ASP A 103 2.99 -0.56 5.76
CA ASP A 103 2.46 0.72 6.24
C ASP A 103 3.50 1.42 7.13
N LEU A 104 3.69 0.90 8.35
CA LEU A 104 4.62 1.37 9.39
C LEU A 104 5.39 0.18 10.00
#